data_AF-A0A645AZ85-F1
#
_entry.id   AF-A0A645AZ85-F1
#
_cell.length_a   1.000
_cell.length_b   1.000
_cell.length_c   1.000
_cell.angle_alpha   90.00
_cell.angle_beta   90.00
_cell.angle_gamma   90.00
#
_symmetry.space_group_name_H-M   'P 1'
#
loop_
_entity.id
_entity.type
_entity.pdbx_description
1 polymer ?
#
loop_
_entity_poly.entity_id
_entity_poly.type
_entity_poly.pdbx_seq_one_letter_code
_entity_poly.pdbx_strand_id
1 'polypeptide(L)'
;MQEMGKSITVLPTDDQVSQLLLKYAQKQIGFSQMLDRLRQQLAGNDDYQFAMLNLDHLLQGGISEEQTIELFSMLFSFEGSTLDEVGFGEELPSKGYLQSGWYGFDSVRGQLECINDLLVQDESLAYLYGRYITMVEVARTYKKDKDIRKRLEQLIQKMSCGTPFLCDANTSMLRSSVRKLMWRYISEADCVLSSLKDFTYPIALDFDNDQLDEHLVIGKYLSCVVDAKGGSIAELTYLPSLYNYGDAFSPLTQFGSSAHILHPIRKGEKQRVFTDVFLPSDFLVEEYSKADASTCLDLGQAVYSLSVLDRKSTEYRLTSTTGPSALIGGEIGISKHFKLRQNTVLLDITLTNLSDHEISCIYGCEIPLSVASNRDAVGFIQLENKKNIAHDAAEIMIDNVKSIRMYDEPNSTSLTLVSDTRFTLLKEDYTIEISTLLGDERLYQHTLFMASWPIHLECGEERKFTLGLRVERK
;
A
#
# COMPACT_ATOMS: atom_id res chain seq x y z
N MET A 1 29.05 -5.50 1.13
CA MET A 1 29.62 -5.81 -0.21
C MET A 1 30.55 -7.00 -0.10
N GLN A 2 30.10 -8.17 -0.55
CA GLN A 2 30.92 -9.38 -0.69
C GLN A 2 30.94 -9.79 -2.17
N GLU A 3 31.47 -8.93 -3.05
CA GLU A 3 31.87 -9.41 -4.37
C GLU A 3 33.18 -10.17 -4.17
N MET A 4 33.07 -11.49 -3.94
CA MET A 4 34.17 -12.40 -3.59
C MET A 4 35.17 -12.59 -4.75
N GLY A 5 35.84 -11.53 -5.18
CA GLY A 5 36.84 -11.54 -6.27
C GLY A 5 36.27 -11.73 -7.68
N LYS A 6 34.95 -11.68 -7.85
CA LYS A 6 34.29 -11.74 -9.16
C LYS A 6 34.27 -10.34 -9.77
N SER A 7 34.35 -10.26 -11.10
CA SER A 7 34.16 -9.03 -11.86
C SER A 7 33.11 -9.29 -12.93
N ILE A 8 32.24 -8.32 -13.16
CA ILE A 8 31.28 -8.32 -14.27
C ILE A 8 31.55 -7.10 -15.15
N THR A 9 31.16 -7.19 -16.41
CA THR A 9 31.23 -6.06 -17.33
C THR A 9 29.92 -5.31 -17.31
N VAL A 10 29.97 -3.97 -17.21
CA VAL A 10 28.80 -3.11 -17.20
C VAL A 10 28.87 -2.19 -18.42
N LEU A 11 27.80 -2.18 -19.21
CA LEU A 11 27.63 -1.28 -20.36
C LEU A 11 26.70 -0.14 -19.92
N PRO A 12 27.21 1.10 -19.76
CA PRO A 12 26.38 2.23 -19.36
C PRO A 12 25.48 2.65 -20.52
N THR A 13 24.20 2.89 -20.23
CA THR A 13 23.27 3.51 -21.17
C THR A 13 23.55 5.00 -21.31
N ASP A 14 23.36 5.55 -22.51
CA ASP A 14 23.39 6.99 -22.73
C ASP A 14 22.14 7.65 -22.10
N ASP A 15 22.39 8.35 -21.00
CA ASP A 15 21.37 9.07 -20.24
C ASP A 15 20.71 10.19 -21.07
N GLN A 16 21.43 10.81 -22.01
CA GLN A 16 20.91 11.90 -22.83
C GLN A 16 19.81 11.43 -23.77
N VAL A 17 19.96 10.23 -24.34
CA VAL A 17 18.92 9.59 -25.16
C VAL A 17 17.67 9.36 -24.32
N SER A 18 17.84 8.79 -23.13
CA SER A 18 16.72 8.48 -22.23
C SER A 18 15.99 9.76 -21.76
N GLN A 19 16.72 10.82 -21.42
CA GLN A 19 16.17 12.13 -21.08
C GLN A 19 15.39 12.76 -22.24
N LEU A 20 15.88 12.60 -23.47
CA LEU A 20 15.23 13.14 -24.65
C LEU A 20 13.88 12.45 -24.91
N LEU A 21 13.83 11.13 -24.76
CA LEU A 21 12.58 10.38 -24.84
C LEU A 21 11.59 10.75 -23.74
N LEU A 22 12.07 10.95 -22.51
CA LEU A 22 11.22 11.40 -21.41
C LEU A 22 10.60 12.78 -21.69
N LYS A 23 11.39 13.72 -22.24
CA LYS A 23 10.88 15.06 -22.63
C LYS A 23 9.80 14.96 -23.71
N TYR A 24 9.96 14.04 -24.65
CA TYR A 24 8.95 13.78 -25.67
C TYR A 24 7.67 13.17 -25.06
N ALA A 25 7.81 12.17 -24.18
CA ALA A 25 6.69 11.56 -23.47
C ALA A 25 5.89 12.60 -22.65
N GLN A 26 6.59 13.53 -22.00
CA GLN A 26 6.01 14.63 -21.22
C GLN A 26 5.49 15.79 -22.09
N LYS A 27 5.51 15.65 -23.42
CA LYS A 27 5.07 16.66 -24.40
C LYS A 27 5.80 18.01 -24.27
N GLN A 28 7.02 18.01 -23.72
CA GLN A 28 7.86 19.20 -23.61
C GLN A 28 8.57 19.53 -24.93
N ILE A 29 8.76 18.52 -25.79
CA ILE A 29 9.33 18.65 -27.13
C ILE A 29 8.47 17.86 -28.14
N GLY A 30 8.47 18.30 -29.40
CA GLY A 30 7.81 17.58 -30.49
C GLY A 30 8.69 16.48 -31.10
N PHE A 31 8.08 15.62 -31.91
CA PHE A 31 8.77 14.49 -32.55
C PHE A 31 10.00 14.93 -33.38
N SER A 32 9.86 15.94 -34.25
CA SER A 32 10.98 16.40 -35.10
C SER A 32 12.18 16.88 -34.27
N GLN A 33 11.92 17.59 -33.17
CA GLN A 33 12.97 18.05 -32.27
C GLN A 33 13.66 16.89 -31.53
N MET A 34 12.89 15.87 -31.14
CA MET A 34 13.44 14.64 -30.54
C MET A 34 14.29 13.89 -31.56
N LEU A 35 13.80 13.68 -32.79
CA LEU A 35 14.52 12.97 -33.83
C LEU A 35 15.85 13.65 -34.20
N ASP A 36 15.83 14.98 -34.40
CA ASP A 36 17.04 15.72 -34.76
C ASP A 36 18.10 15.70 -33.66
N ARG A 37 17.70 15.83 -32.40
CA ARG A 37 18.61 15.75 -31.25
C ARG A 37 19.15 14.34 -31.05
N LEU A 38 18.31 13.31 -31.26
CA LEU A 38 18.74 11.92 -31.19
C LEU A 38 19.79 11.63 -32.28
N ARG A 39 19.55 12.10 -33.52
CA ARG A 39 20.53 11.98 -34.61
C ARG A 39 21.85 12.66 -34.29
N GLN A 40 21.82 13.87 -33.72
CA GLN A 40 23.03 14.58 -33.30
C GLN A 40 23.79 13.83 -32.20
N GLN A 41 23.07 13.26 -31.24
CA GLN A 41 23.65 12.52 -30.13
C GLN A 41 24.30 11.20 -30.57
N LEU A 42 23.67 10.49 -31.52
CA LEU A 42 24.19 9.23 -32.08
C LEU A 42 25.32 9.44 -33.10
N ALA A 43 25.42 10.62 -33.70
CA ALA A 43 26.53 10.99 -34.58
C ALA A 43 27.79 11.45 -33.81
N GLY A 44 27.77 11.36 -32.48
CA GLY A 44 28.92 11.65 -31.61
C GLY A 44 30.12 10.73 -31.88
N ASN A 45 31.30 11.18 -31.42
CA ASN A 45 32.59 10.58 -31.77
C ASN A 45 33.11 9.63 -30.67
N ASP A 46 32.22 8.92 -30.00
CA ASP A 46 32.59 7.91 -29.00
C ASP A 46 32.85 6.56 -29.69
N ASP A 47 33.86 5.81 -29.25
CA ASP A 47 34.21 4.48 -29.81
C ASP A 47 33.04 3.48 -29.67
N TYR A 48 32.13 3.71 -28.73
CA TYR A 48 30.93 2.90 -28.51
C TYR A 48 29.86 3.71 -27.76
N GLN A 49 28.60 3.59 -28.19
CA GLN A 49 27.45 4.22 -27.53
C GLN A 49 26.32 3.20 -27.38
N PHE A 50 25.83 3.02 -26.14
CA PHE A 50 24.69 2.17 -25.85
C PHE A 50 23.46 3.03 -25.57
N ALA A 51 22.56 3.13 -26.55
CA ALA A 51 21.33 3.91 -26.43
C ALA A 51 20.14 2.98 -26.16
N MET A 52 19.37 3.27 -25.10
CA MET A 52 18.13 2.55 -24.82
C MET A 52 16.93 3.39 -25.27
N LEU A 53 16.07 2.79 -26.11
CA LEU A 53 14.83 3.40 -26.56
C LEU A 53 13.65 2.84 -25.78
N ASN A 54 13.11 3.65 -24.87
CA ASN A 54 11.90 3.30 -24.14
C ASN A 54 10.66 3.46 -25.06
N LEU A 55 10.05 2.33 -25.43
CA LEU A 55 8.88 2.31 -26.29
C LEU A 55 7.63 2.89 -25.62
N ASP A 56 7.48 2.71 -24.31
CA ASP A 56 6.35 3.26 -23.57
C ASP A 56 6.38 4.80 -23.59
N HIS A 57 7.57 5.39 -23.47
CA HIS A 57 7.75 6.84 -23.60
C HIS A 57 7.41 7.35 -25.01
N LEU A 58 7.76 6.60 -26.06
CA LEU A 58 7.39 6.96 -27.42
C LEU A 58 5.87 6.93 -27.62
N LEU A 59 5.21 5.90 -27.07
CA LEU A 59 3.76 5.78 -27.10
C LEU A 59 3.05 6.87 -26.28
N GLN A 60 3.56 7.19 -25.09
CA GLN A 60 3.06 8.31 -24.26
C GLN A 60 3.19 9.66 -24.99
N GLY A 61 4.27 9.86 -25.75
CA GLY A 61 4.47 11.03 -26.59
C GLY A 61 3.56 11.06 -27.83
N GLY A 62 2.82 9.99 -28.10
CA GLY A 62 1.88 9.89 -29.21
C GLY A 62 2.53 9.68 -30.56
N ILE A 63 3.61 8.88 -30.63
CA ILE A 63 4.30 8.59 -31.89
C ILE A 63 3.34 7.95 -32.90
N SER A 64 3.35 8.44 -34.14
CA SER A 64 2.56 7.86 -35.23
C SER A 64 3.30 6.71 -35.95
N GLU A 65 2.59 5.96 -36.79
CA GLU A 65 3.21 4.92 -37.63
C GLU A 65 4.29 5.52 -38.56
N GLU A 66 3.99 6.64 -39.23
CA GLU A 66 4.94 7.33 -40.11
C GLU A 66 6.19 7.79 -39.35
N GLN A 67 6.00 8.38 -38.16
CA GLN A 67 7.08 8.81 -37.29
C GLN A 67 7.91 7.64 -36.76
N THR A 68 7.27 6.51 -36.49
CA THR A 68 7.96 5.27 -36.11
C THR A 68 8.87 4.80 -37.24
N ILE A 69 8.36 4.76 -38.48
CA ILE A 69 9.17 4.40 -39.65
C ILE A 69 10.35 5.36 -39.81
N GLU A 70 10.12 6.66 -39.66
CA GLU A 70 11.18 7.69 -39.76
C GLU A 70 12.26 7.50 -38.68
N LEU A 71 11.86 7.28 -37.43
CA LEU A 71 12.76 7.03 -36.30
C LEU A 71 13.62 5.79 -36.54
N PHE A 72 13.01 4.65 -36.86
CA PHE A 72 13.74 3.41 -37.08
C PHE A 72 14.61 3.45 -38.34
N SER A 73 14.17 4.15 -39.40
CA SER A 73 15.01 4.37 -40.59
C SER A 73 16.26 5.19 -40.26
N MET A 74 16.13 6.20 -39.39
CA MET A 74 17.25 6.98 -38.88
C MET A 74 18.20 6.10 -38.04
N LEU A 75 17.67 5.29 -37.12
CA LEU A 75 18.47 4.41 -36.27
C LEU A 75 19.24 3.36 -37.09
N PHE A 76 18.59 2.73 -38.07
CA PHE A 76 19.23 1.74 -38.96
C PHE A 76 20.19 2.36 -39.99
N SER A 77 20.30 3.69 -40.05
CA SER A 77 21.34 4.34 -40.85
C SER A 77 22.71 4.33 -40.16
N PHE A 78 22.76 4.05 -38.86
CA PHE A 78 24.00 3.83 -38.10
C PHE A 78 24.43 2.36 -38.17
N GLU A 79 25.73 2.12 -38.17
CA GLU A 79 26.28 0.77 -38.05
C GLU A 79 26.08 0.28 -36.62
N GLY A 80 25.31 -0.79 -36.44
CA GLY A 80 25.03 -1.38 -35.14
C GLY A 80 25.66 -2.76 -34.98
N SER A 81 25.91 -3.17 -33.73
CA SER A 81 26.37 -4.51 -33.37
C SER A 81 25.47 -5.09 -32.29
N THR A 82 25.38 -6.42 -32.24
CA THR A 82 24.71 -7.08 -31.11
C THR A 82 25.56 -6.95 -29.85
N LEU A 83 24.93 -7.05 -28.67
CA LEU A 83 25.64 -6.90 -27.39
C LEU A 83 26.80 -7.91 -27.22
N ASP A 84 26.65 -9.10 -27.80
CA ASP A 84 27.67 -10.16 -27.77
C ASP A 84 28.86 -9.87 -28.72
N GLU A 85 28.64 -9.02 -29.73
CA GLU A 85 29.65 -8.57 -30.70
C GLU A 85 30.37 -7.29 -30.27
N VAL A 86 29.90 -6.63 -29.19
CA VAL A 86 30.62 -5.54 -28.52
C VAL A 86 31.86 -6.14 -27.83
N GLY A 87 32.86 -6.49 -28.65
CA GLY A 87 34.13 -7.01 -28.18
C GLY A 87 34.88 -5.88 -27.48
N PHE A 88 35.16 -6.05 -26.18
CA PHE A 88 36.04 -5.16 -25.42
C PHE A 88 37.53 -5.35 -25.81
N GLY A 89 37.85 -5.39 -27.10
CA GLY A 89 39.21 -5.56 -27.62
C GLY A 89 40.09 -6.57 -26.87
N GLU A 90 41.41 -6.33 -26.86
CA GLU A 90 42.35 -7.00 -25.96
C GLU A 90 42.55 -6.23 -24.63
N GLU A 91 42.09 -4.98 -24.55
CA GLU A 91 42.22 -4.12 -23.37
C GLU A 91 41.00 -4.24 -22.46
N LEU A 92 41.23 -4.87 -21.31
CA LEU A 92 40.21 -4.95 -20.25
C LEU A 92 39.80 -3.54 -19.80
N PRO A 93 38.48 -3.23 -19.76
CA PRO A 93 38.00 -1.96 -19.23
C PRO A 93 38.54 -1.68 -17.82
N SER A 94 38.74 -0.41 -17.50
CA SER A 94 39.17 0.00 -16.16
C SER A 94 38.19 -0.52 -15.10
N LYS A 95 38.70 -1.23 -14.10
CA LYS A 95 37.88 -1.69 -12.97
C LYS A 95 37.45 -0.51 -12.11
N GLY A 96 36.16 -0.44 -11.82
CA GLY A 96 35.57 0.56 -10.94
C GLY A 96 34.52 -0.06 -10.03
N TYR A 97 34.00 0.74 -9.11
CA TYR A 97 32.88 0.39 -8.25
C TYR A 97 31.70 1.26 -8.64
N LEU A 98 30.51 0.65 -8.73
CA LEU A 98 29.26 1.38 -8.91
C LEU A 98 28.60 1.58 -7.55
N GLN A 99 28.04 2.77 -7.37
CA GLN A 99 27.17 3.03 -6.24
C GLN A 99 25.81 2.34 -6.43
N SER A 100 25.11 2.10 -5.32
CA SER A 100 23.68 1.77 -5.41
C SER A 100 22.95 2.97 -6.00
N GLY A 101 22.11 2.73 -7.00
CA GLY A 101 21.42 3.81 -7.70
C GLY A 101 20.25 3.31 -8.53
N TRP A 102 19.34 4.23 -8.84
CA TRP A 102 18.25 4.02 -9.78
C TRP A 102 18.64 4.61 -11.14
N TYR A 103 19.03 3.73 -12.06
CA TYR A 103 19.46 4.10 -13.41
C TYR A 103 18.27 4.14 -14.38
N GLY A 104 18.33 5.06 -15.35
CA GLY A 104 17.28 5.23 -16.36
C GLY A 104 16.10 6.09 -15.89
N PHE A 105 15.16 6.29 -16.82
CA PHE A 105 13.97 7.13 -16.62
C PHE A 105 12.66 6.37 -16.83
N ASP A 106 12.71 5.03 -16.86
CA ASP A 106 11.56 4.18 -17.21
C ASP A 106 10.46 4.15 -16.13
N SER A 107 10.70 4.83 -15.02
CA SER A 107 9.81 4.95 -13.89
C SER A 107 9.98 6.31 -13.22
N VAL A 108 8.89 6.83 -12.67
CA VAL A 108 8.91 7.99 -11.80
C VAL A 108 9.72 7.66 -10.55
N ARG A 109 10.70 8.51 -10.22
CA ARG A 109 11.51 8.38 -8.99
C ARG A 109 11.40 9.55 -8.03
N GLY A 110 10.99 10.73 -8.53
CA GLY A 110 10.97 11.97 -7.74
C GLY A 110 12.33 12.28 -7.13
N GLN A 111 12.39 12.35 -5.79
CA GLN A 111 13.60 12.67 -5.02
C GLN A 111 14.42 11.43 -4.59
N LEU A 112 14.00 10.21 -4.99
CA LEU A 112 14.69 8.97 -4.60
C LEU A 112 15.97 8.78 -5.40
N GLU A 113 17.07 8.44 -4.73
CA GLU A 113 18.37 8.16 -5.36
C GLU A 113 18.49 6.68 -5.72
N CYS A 114 17.90 5.80 -4.90
CA CYS A 114 17.87 4.36 -5.12
C CYS A 114 16.52 3.73 -4.71
N ILE A 115 16.28 2.48 -5.13
CA ILE A 115 15.08 1.73 -4.75
C ILE A 115 15.00 1.52 -3.22
N ASN A 116 16.13 1.44 -2.52
CA ASN A 116 16.11 1.27 -1.06
C ASN A 116 15.53 2.51 -0.37
N ASP A 117 15.69 3.72 -0.93
CA ASP A 117 15.09 4.93 -0.36
C ASP A 117 13.55 4.84 -0.38
N LEU A 118 12.98 4.20 -1.41
CA LEU A 118 11.54 3.96 -1.48
C LEU A 118 11.06 3.13 -0.29
N LEU A 119 11.80 2.08 0.05
CA LEU A 119 11.47 1.16 1.16
C LEU A 119 11.73 1.79 2.55
N VAL A 120 12.45 2.92 2.61
CA VAL A 120 12.65 3.68 3.85
C VAL A 120 11.59 4.79 3.99
N GLN A 121 11.20 5.40 2.88
CA GLN A 121 10.30 6.56 2.88
C GLN A 121 8.81 6.18 2.75
N ASP A 122 8.49 5.05 2.11
CA ASP A 122 7.12 4.56 1.92
C ASP A 122 6.86 3.30 2.75
N GLU A 123 6.19 3.48 3.90
CA GLU A 123 5.86 2.44 4.86
C GLU A 123 4.97 1.34 4.27
N SER A 124 4.07 1.68 3.33
CA SER A 124 3.19 0.69 2.71
C SER A 124 3.99 -0.29 1.85
N LEU A 125 4.96 0.23 1.08
CA LEU A 125 5.85 -0.59 0.25
C LEU A 125 6.91 -1.31 1.07
N ALA A 126 7.45 -0.67 2.11
CA ALA A 126 8.33 -1.30 3.10
C ALA A 126 7.66 -2.54 3.70
N TYR A 127 6.42 -2.41 4.16
CA TYR A 127 5.64 -3.50 4.73
C TYR A 127 5.38 -4.63 3.73
N LEU A 128 4.98 -4.31 2.48
CA LEU A 128 4.76 -5.32 1.44
C LEU A 128 6.05 -6.09 1.12
N TYR A 129 7.18 -5.39 0.98
CA TYR A 129 8.48 -6.00 0.73
C TYR A 129 8.92 -6.86 1.91
N GLY A 130 8.72 -6.36 3.13
CA GLY A 130 8.92 -7.05 4.39
C GLY A 130 8.18 -8.38 4.45
N ARG A 131 6.85 -8.35 4.24
CA ARG A 131 6.01 -9.55 4.17
C ARG A 131 6.52 -10.57 3.14
N TYR A 132 7.00 -10.12 1.99
CA TYR A 132 7.62 -10.98 0.98
C TYR A 132 8.91 -11.65 1.49
N ILE A 133 9.86 -10.87 2.00
CA ILE A 133 11.15 -11.39 2.48
C ILE A 133 10.94 -12.36 3.64
N THR A 134 10.11 -11.98 4.62
CA THR A 134 9.81 -12.84 5.75
C THR A 134 9.14 -14.14 5.29
N MET A 135 8.19 -14.10 4.36
CA MET A 135 7.60 -15.32 3.80
C MET A 135 8.71 -16.21 3.19
N VAL A 136 9.57 -15.65 2.34
CA VAL A 136 10.67 -16.40 1.70
C VAL A 136 11.56 -17.09 2.74
N GLU A 137 11.90 -16.40 3.82
CA GLU A 137 12.69 -16.96 4.91
C GLU A 137 11.96 -18.09 5.63
N VAL A 138 10.70 -17.87 6.01
CA VAL A 138 9.84 -18.86 6.67
C VAL A 138 9.69 -20.11 5.81
N ALA A 139 9.40 -19.97 4.51
CA ALA A 139 9.27 -21.10 3.59
C ALA A 139 10.57 -21.92 3.48
N ARG A 140 11.75 -21.28 3.50
CA ARG A 140 13.05 -21.96 3.45
C ARG A 140 13.35 -22.78 4.71
N THR A 141 12.71 -22.49 5.84
CA THR A 141 12.86 -23.29 7.06
C THR A 141 12.20 -24.67 6.93
N TYR A 142 11.20 -24.82 6.06
CA TYR A 142 10.53 -26.09 5.83
C TYR A 142 11.34 -27.02 4.90
N LYS A 143 11.77 -28.18 5.41
CA LYS A 143 12.72 -29.08 4.72
C LYS A 143 12.21 -30.52 4.47
N LYS A 144 11.03 -30.88 4.96
CA LYS A 144 10.60 -32.29 5.07
C LYS A 144 10.00 -32.85 3.78
N ASP A 145 9.00 -32.18 3.21
CA ASP A 145 8.31 -32.65 2.00
C ASP A 145 8.87 -31.95 0.75
N LYS A 146 9.14 -32.71 -0.32
CA LYS A 146 9.72 -32.20 -1.56
C LYS A 146 8.67 -31.46 -2.43
N ASP A 147 7.45 -31.96 -2.48
CA ASP A 147 6.40 -31.41 -3.35
C ASP A 147 5.89 -30.09 -2.78
N ILE A 148 5.76 -30.00 -1.45
CA ILE A 148 5.46 -28.74 -0.77
C ILE A 148 6.55 -27.69 -1.04
N ARG A 149 7.83 -28.06 -0.91
CA ARG A 149 8.93 -27.14 -1.22
C ARG A 149 8.90 -26.64 -2.66
N LYS A 150 8.68 -27.54 -3.62
CA LYS A 150 8.55 -27.17 -5.03
C LYS A 150 7.38 -26.20 -5.25
N ARG A 151 6.25 -26.41 -4.57
CA ARG A 151 5.10 -25.49 -4.62
C ARG A 151 5.47 -24.12 -4.04
N LEU A 152 6.14 -24.08 -2.89
CA LEU A 152 6.60 -22.84 -2.27
C LEU A 152 7.61 -22.10 -3.17
N GLU A 153 8.55 -22.79 -3.79
CA GLU A 153 9.50 -22.21 -4.76
C GLU A 153 8.77 -21.58 -5.96
N GLN A 154 7.73 -22.23 -6.49
CA GLN A 154 6.92 -21.66 -7.57
C GLN A 154 6.15 -20.40 -7.13
N LEU A 155 5.62 -20.38 -5.90
CA LEU A 155 4.97 -19.19 -5.35
C LEU A 155 5.99 -18.07 -5.15
N ILE A 156 7.17 -18.38 -4.61
CA ILE A 156 8.29 -17.44 -4.42
C ILE A 156 8.70 -16.81 -5.75
N GLN A 157 8.82 -17.60 -6.81
CA GLN A 157 9.13 -17.09 -8.14
C GLN A 157 8.05 -16.13 -8.68
N LYS A 158 6.78 -16.35 -8.34
CA LYS A 158 5.68 -15.47 -8.76
C LYS A 158 5.64 -14.17 -7.97
N MET A 159 6.01 -14.19 -6.69
CA MET A 159 6.08 -12.98 -5.85
C MET A 159 7.39 -12.19 -6.02
N SER A 160 8.45 -12.78 -6.59
CA SER A 160 9.74 -12.13 -6.83
C SER A 160 9.73 -11.15 -8.03
N CYS A 161 8.67 -10.33 -8.14
CA CYS A 161 8.52 -9.32 -9.18
C CYS A 161 8.75 -7.91 -8.59
N GLY A 162 9.51 -7.07 -9.29
CA GLY A 162 9.77 -5.69 -8.89
C GLY A 162 8.62 -4.73 -9.21
N THR A 163 7.68 -5.15 -10.06
CA THR A 163 6.59 -4.34 -10.62
C THR A 163 5.75 -3.57 -9.57
N PRO A 164 5.40 -4.14 -8.40
CA PRO A 164 4.68 -3.40 -7.36
C PRO A 164 5.44 -2.21 -6.76
N PHE A 165 6.76 -2.12 -6.97
CA PHE A 165 7.66 -1.10 -6.43
C PHE A 165 8.12 -0.10 -7.50
N LEU A 166 7.62 -0.23 -8.74
CA LEU A 166 8.01 0.63 -9.86
C LEU A 166 6.80 1.40 -10.37
N CYS A 167 6.90 2.73 -10.33
CA CYS A 167 5.92 3.63 -10.94
C CYS A 167 6.29 3.88 -12.41
N ASP A 168 6.14 2.84 -13.24
CA ASP A 168 6.41 2.87 -14.67
C ASP A 168 5.37 3.69 -15.47
N ALA A 169 5.49 3.69 -16.80
CA ALA A 169 4.55 4.35 -17.71
C ALA A 169 3.08 3.86 -17.58
N ASN A 170 2.89 2.64 -17.08
CA ASN A 170 1.57 2.06 -16.80
C ASN A 170 1.15 2.26 -15.35
N THR A 171 1.98 2.92 -14.54
CA THR A 171 1.79 3.18 -13.11
C THR A 171 1.55 1.91 -12.29
N SER A 172 2.29 0.85 -12.63
CA SER A 172 2.09 -0.49 -12.07
C SER A 172 2.02 -0.52 -10.53
N MET A 173 2.89 0.23 -9.84
CA MET A 173 2.87 0.41 -8.39
C MET A 173 1.52 0.90 -7.84
N LEU A 174 0.84 1.81 -8.55
CA LEU A 174 -0.43 2.41 -8.13
C LEU A 174 -1.63 1.52 -8.47
N ARG A 175 -1.47 0.54 -9.35
CA ARG A 175 -2.55 -0.39 -9.69
C ARG A 175 -2.72 -1.38 -8.56
N SER A 176 -3.84 -1.26 -7.83
CA SER A 176 -4.18 -2.18 -6.75
C SER A 176 -4.14 -3.65 -7.22
N SER A 177 -4.61 -3.96 -8.43
CA SER A 177 -4.56 -5.31 -9.00
C SER A 177 -3.16 -5.94 -9.01
N VAL A 178 -2.11 -5.15 -9.26
CA VAL A 178 -0.71 -5.60 -9.26
C VAL A 178 -0.26 -5.95 -7.84
N ARG A 179 -0.50 -5.06 -6.87
CA ARG A 179 -0.17 -5.32 -5.46
C ARG A 179 -0.97 -6.50 -4.89
N LYS A 180 -2.26 -6.59 -5.22
CA LYS A 180 -3.15 -7.68 -4.80
C LYS A 180 -2.71 -9.04 -5.33
N LEU A 181 -2.09 -9.09 -6.51
CA LEU A 181 -1.53 -10.32 -7.06
C LEU A 181 -0.35 -10.82 -6.21
N MET A 182 0.53 -9.91 -5.79
CA MET A 182 1.63 -10.24 -4.87
C MET A 182 1.10 -10.70 -3.51
N TRP A 183 0.14 -9.96 -2.92
CA TRP A 183 -0.55 -10.36 -1.68
C TRP A 183 -1.16 -11.76 -1.80
N ARG A 184 -1.84 -12.07 -2.90
CA ARG A 184 -2.43 -13.38 -3.14
C ARG A 184 -1.40 -14.51 -3.05
N TYR A 185 -0.21 -14.33 -3.61
CA TYR A 185 0.84 -15.34 -3.55
C TYR A 185 1.46 -15.48 -2.16
N ILE A 186 1.61 -14.37 -1.43
CA ILE A 186 2.04 -14.38 -0.02
C ILE A 186 1.02 -15.18 0.80
N SER A 187 -0.26 -14.83 0.73
CA SER A 187 -1.33 -15.50 1.48
C SER A 187 -1.50 -16.96 1.07
N GLU A 188 -1.31 -17.32 -0.20
CA GLU A 188 -1.34 -18.72 -0.63
C GLU A 188 -0.21 -19.51 0.02
N ALA A 189 1.01 -18.96 0.07
CA ALA A 189 2.15 -19.61 0.72
C ALA A 189 1.94 -19.76 2.23
N ASP A 190 1.37 -18.75 2.87
CA ASP A 190 0.98 -18.78 4.29
C ASP A 190 -0.06 -19.87 4.56
N CYS A 191 -1.09 -19.99 3.73
CA CYS A 191 -2.08 -21.05 3.83
C CYS A 191 -1.46 -22.44 3.67
N VAL A 192 -0.52 -22.61 2.72
CA VAL A 192 0.19 -23.88 2.54
C VAL A 192 0.92 -24.25 3.83
N LEU A 193 1.76 -23.36 4.35
CA LEU A 193 2.61 -23.63 5.52
C LEU A 193 1.80 -23.82 6.81
N SER A 194 0.81 -22.94 7.07
CA SER A 194 -0.03 -23.00 8.27
C SER A 194 -0.93 -24.24 8.34
N SER A 195 -1.23 -24.87 7.20
CA SER A 195 -1.99 -26.11 7.14
C SER A 195 -1.18 -27.37 7.51
N LEU A 196 0.15 -27.26 7.57
CA LEU A 196 1.04 -28.40 7.82
C LEU A 196 1.09 -28.70 9.31
N LYS A 197 0.73 -29.93 9.68
CA LYS A 197 0.71 -30.39 11.08
C LYS A 197 2.10 -30.44 11.72
N ASP A 198 3.14 -30.50 10.90
CA ASP A 198 4.52 -30.71 11.30
C ASP A 198 5.39 -29.46 11.15
N PHE A 199 4.73 -28.31 10.97
CA PHE A 199 5.33 -26.98 10.87
C PHE A 199 4.67 -26.05 11.90
N THR A 200 5.49 -25.29 12.63
CA THR A 200 5.00 -24.23 13.51
C THR A 200 5.22 -22.92 12.79
N TYR A 201 4.14 -22.30 12.34
CA TYR A 201 4.20 -21.01 11.67
C TYR A 201 4.56 -19.91 12.69
N PRO A 202 5.53 -19.02 12.40
CA PRO A 202 5.90 -17.94 13.31
C PRO A 202 4.78 -16.90 13.42
N ILE A 203 4.39 -16.58 14.65
CA ILE A 203 3.22 -15.74 14.95
C ILE A 203 3.62 -14.26 15.10
N ALA A 204 4.82 -13.97 15.57
CA ALA A 204 5.31 -12.61 15.85
C ALA A 204 6.62 -12.40 15.10
N LEU A 205 6.64 -11.40 14.21
CA LEU A 205 7.75 -11.08 13.32
C LEU A 205 7.67 -9.59 13.00
N ASP A 206 8.81 -8.92 13.04
CA ASP A 206 8.98 -7.55 12.53
C ASP A 206 9.00 -7.57 10.99
N PHE A 207 7.90 -7.14 10.36
CA PHE A 207 7.75 -7.14 8.91
C PHE A 207 8.33 -5.88 8.28
N ASP A 208 8.07 -4.70 8.81
CA ASP A 208 8.53 -3.43 8.23
C ASP A 208 9.92 -2.98 8.72
N ASN A 209 10.55 -3.74 9.63
CA ASN A 209 11.86 -3.50 10.24
C ASN A 209 11.90 -2.26 11.16
N ASP A 210 10.79 -1.96 11.82
CA ASP A 210 10.67 -0.85 12.77
C ASP A 210 10.98 -1.23 14.23
N GLN A 211 11.40 -2.47 14.47
CA GLN A 211 11.69 -3.08 15.78
C GLN A 211 10.45 -3.36 16.63
N LEU A 212 9.25 -3.34 16.04
CA LEU A 212 8.02 -3.79 16.66
C LEU A 212 7.55 -5.08 15.98
N ASP A 213 7.41 -6.15 16.75
CA ASP A 213 6.87 -7.39 16.20
C ASP A 213 5.38 -7.23 15.87
N GLU A 214 4.99 -7.49 14.63
CA GLU A 214 3.58 -7.65 14.29
C GLU A 214 3.12 -9.10 14.42
N HIS A 215 1.84 -9.27 14.78
CA HIS A 215 1.28 -10.57 15.11
C HIS A 215 0.37 -11.11 14.00
N LEU A 216 0.87 -12.07 13.23
CA LEU A 216 0.15 -12.77 12.16
C LEU A 216 -0.70 -13.93 12.71
N VAL A 217 -1.98 -13.91 12.39
CA VAL A 217 -2.97 -14.94 12.75
C VAL A 217 -3.64 -15.48 11.51
N ILE A 218 -3.49 -16.78 11.27
CA ILE A 218 -4.12 -17.47 10.14
C ILE A 218 -5.22 -18.39 10.68
N GLY A 219 -6.46 -17.98 10.45
CA GLY A 219 -7.66 -18.74 10.78
C GLY A 219 -8.16 -19.60 9.62
N LYS A 220 -9.43 -20.03 9.71
CA LYS A 220 -10.06 -20.85 8.65
C LYS A 220 -10.42 -20.03 7.40
N TYR A 221 -10.91 -18.81 7.60
CA TYR A 221 -11.37 -17.95 6.49
C TYR A 221 -10.73 -16.57 6.50
N LEU A 222 -10.10 -16.16 7.60
CA LEU A 222 -9.39 -14.89 7.72
C LEU A 222 -7.93 -15.12 8.08
N SER A 223 -7.05 -14.33 7.46
CA SER A 223 -5.71 -14.05 7.96
C SER A 223 -5.65 -12.58 8.35
N CYS A 224 -5.09 -12.27 9.52
CA CYS A 224 -4.98 -10.91 10.02
C CYS A 224 -3.59 -10.66 10.58
N VAL A 225 -3.06 -9.46 10.41
CA VAL A 225 -1.87 -8.99 11.14
C VAL A 225 -2.29 -7.91 12.11
N VAL A 226 -2.13 -8.17 13.41
CA VAL A 226 -2.35 -7.19 14.48
C VAL A 226 -1.06 -6.44 14.71
N ASP A 227 -1.16 -5.12 14.73
CA ASP A 227 -0.02 -4.21 14.78
C ASP A 227 -0.11 -3.32 16.03
N ALA A 228 0.99 -3.25 16.79
CA ALA A 228 1.09 -2.35 17.93
C ALA A 228 0.97 -0.88 17.51
N LYS A 229 1.42 -0.55 16.30
CA LYS A 229 1.33 0.77 15.71
C LYS A 229 -0.12 1.10 15.35
N GLY A 230 -0.61 2.21 15.86
CA GLY A 230 -2.01 2.63 15.79
C GLY A 230 -2.98 1.73 16.55
N GLY A 231 -2.50 0.71 17.27
CA GLY A 231 -3.34 -0.27 17.96
C GLY A 231 -4.32 -0.95 16.99
N SER A 232 -3.83 -1.45 15.86
CA SER A 232 -4.62 -1.61 14.64
C SER A 232 -4.42 -2.97 13.95
N ILE A 233 -5.02 -3.13 12.77
CA ILE A 233 -4.81 -4.29 11.89
C ILE A 233 -4.14 -3.81 10.60
N ALA A 234 -2.92 -4.31 10.35
CA ALA A 234 -2.10 -3.98 9.20
C ALA A 234 -2.43 -4.80 7.93
N GLU A 235 -3.00 -6.00 8.11
CA GLU A 235 -3.40 -6.91 7.03
C GLU A 235 -4.74 -7.56 7.37
N LEU A 236 -5.68 -7.63 6.42
CA LEU A 236 -6.96 -8.32 6.57
C LEU A 236 -7.29 -9.11 5.30
N THR A 237 -6.89 -10.37 5.27
CA THR A 237 -7.05 -11.24 4.10
C THR A 237 -8.20 -12.21 4.26
N TYR A 238 -9.12 -12.22 3.28
CA TYR A 238 -10.14 -13.28 3.17
C TYR A 238 -9.57 -14.47 2.41
N LEU A 239 -9.26 -15.54 3.14
CA LEU A 239 -8.54 -16.70 2.62
C LEU A 239 -9.25 -17.43 1.46
N PRO A 240 -10.60 -17.51 1.39
CA PRO A 240 -11.27 -18.14 0.24
C PRO A 240 -11.02 -17.46 -1.10
N SER A 241 -10.87 -16.13 -1.13
CA SER A 241 -10.50 -15.39 -2.35
C SER A 241 -9.03 -14.99 -2.39
N LEU A 242 -8.29 -15.18 -1.30
CA LEU A 242 -6.92 -14.69 -1.09
C LEU A 242 -6.80 -13.18 -1.34
N TYR A 243 -7.84 -12.43 -0.96
CA TYR A 243 -7.91 -10.99 -1.20
C TYR A 243 -7.68 -10.22 0.10
N ASN A 244 -6.63 -9.39 0.12
CA ASN A 244 -6.26 -8.57 1.27
C ASN A 244 -7.02 -7.24 1.27
N TYR A 245 -8.06 -7.12 2.08
CA TYR A 245 -8.84 -5.88 2.25
C TYR A 245 -8.08 -4.77 2.98
N GLY A 246 -7.01 -5.10 3.73
CA GLY A 246 -6.13 -4.15 4.40
C GLY A 246 -5.03 -3.54 3.51
N ASP A 247 -5.01 -3.83 2.20
CA ASP A 247 -4.08 -3.22 1.22
C ASP A 247 -4.52 -1.78 0.86
N ALA A 248 -4.74 -0.95 1.88
CA ALA A 248 -4.98 0.47 1.72
C ALA A 248 -3.65 1.20 1.52
N PHE A 249 -3.57 1.98 0.44
CA PHE A 249 -2.31 2.50 -0.09
C PHE A 249 -2.31 4.02 -0.20
N SER A 250 -1.24 4.64 0.31
CA SER A 250 -0.98 6.08 0.25
C SER A 250 0.49 6.30 -0.14
N PRO A 251 0.82 6.36 -1.44
CA PRO A 251 2.20 6.50 -1.88
C PRO A 251 2.76 7.89 -1.57
N LEU A 252 4.09 8.03 -1.67
CA LEU A 252 4.76 9.34 -1.66
C LEU A 252 4.17 10.34 -2.69
N THR A 253 4.24 11.62 -2.38
CA THR A 253 3.65 12.75 -3.15
C THR A 253 4.07 12.80 -4.62
N GLN A 254 5.26 12.31 -4.93
CA GLN A 254 5.81 12.31 -6.30
C GLN A 254 5.16 11.30 -7.25
N PHE A 255 4.34 10.39 -6.73
CA PHE A 255 3.72 9.30 -7.49
C PHE A 255 2.26 9.55 -7.87
N GLY A 256 1.85 10.82 -8.00
CA GLY A 256 0.52 11.21 -8.45
C GLY A 256 -0.17 12.18 -7.50
N SER A 257 -1.31 12.73 -7.96
CA SER A 257 -2.07 13.73 -7.21
C SER A 257 -3.26 13.09 -6.51
N SER A 258 -3.54 13.56 -5.29
CA SER A 258 -4.83 13.31 -4.61
C SER A 258 -5.42 14.62 -4.11
N ALA A 259 -5.17 15.72 -4.81
CA ALA A 259 -5.57 17.06 -4.39
C ALA A 259 -7.10 17.25 -4.34
N HIS A 260 -7.85 16.37 -5.02
CA HIS A 260 -9.31 16.33 -5.02
C HIS A 260 -9.93 15.59 -3.82
N ILE A 261 -9.11 14.93 -2.99
CA ILE A 261 -9.56 14.23 -1.78
C ILE A 261 -9.82 15.25 -0.67
N LEU A 262 -11.00 15.20 -0.05
CA LEU A 262 -11.42 16.14 0.98
C LEU A 262 -10.74 15.87 2.33
N HIS A 263 -10.50 14.61 2.66
CA HIS A 263 -9.86 14.20 3.91
C HIS A 263 -8.45 13.64 3.60
N PRO A 264 -7.45 14.49 3.29
CA PRO A 264 -6.14 14.04 2.86
C PRO A 264 -5.41 13.30 3.98
N ILE A 265 -4.83 12.16 3.60
CA ILE A 265 -3.98 11.33 4.46
C ILE A 265 -2.51 11.66 4.24
N ARG A 266 -1.68 11.34 5.24
CA ARG A 266 -0.22 11.47 5.13
C ARG A 266 0.31 10.52 4.07
N LYS A 267 1.24 11.03 3.25
CA LYS A 267 1.80 10.35 2.09
C LYS A 267 2.99 9.50 2.51
N GLY A 268 3.09 8.28 1.97
CA GLY A 268 4.10 7.31 2.37
C GLY A 268 3.79 6.59 3.68
N GLU A 269 2.70 6.91 4.38
CA GLU A 269 2.29 6.21 5.60
C GLU A 269 1.30 5.08 5.28
N LYS A 270 1.47 3.94 5.96
CA LYS A 270 0.59 2.79 5.83
C LYS A 270 -0.74 3.06 6.50
N GLN A 271 -1.83 2.90 5.74
CA GLN A 271 -3.19 3.06 6.24
C GLN A 271 -3.65 1.73 6.85
N ARG A 272 -3.88 1.72 8.17
CA ARG A 272 -4.22 0.53 8.94
C ARG A 272 -5.70 0.53 9.32
N VAL A 273 -6.25 -0.66 9.53
CA VAL A 273 -7.66 -0.85 9.87
C VAL A 273 -7.85 -0.74 11.38
N PHE A 274 -8.87 -0.01 11.80
CA PHE A 274 -9.16 0.34 13.19
C PHE A 274 -8.10 1.26 13.81
N THR A 275 -7.75 2.36 13.15
CA THR A 275 -6.90 3.40 13.72
C THR A 275 -7.74 4.44 14.49
N ASP A 276 -7.21 4.96 15.59
CA ASP A 276 -7.90 5.94 16.44
C ASP A 276 -7.58 7.38 16.04
N VAL A 277 -8.61 8.23 16.00
CA VAL A 277 -8.47 9.68 15.88
C VAL A 277 -9.39 10.40 16.86
N PHE A 278 -8.98 11.58 17.32
CA PHE A 278 -9.79 12.45 18.17
C PHE A 278 -9.90 13.85 17.60
N LEU A 279 -11.11 14.40 17.62
CA LEU A 279 -11.43 15.75 17.15
C LEU A 279 -12.02 16.56 18.31
N PRO A 280 -11.94 17.91 18.29
CA PRO A 280 -12.63 18.76 19.26
C PRO A 280 -14.14 18.48 19.30
N SER A 281 -14.78 18.71 20.45
CA SER A 281 -16.22 18.40 20.65
C SER A 281 -17.14 19.09 19.63
N ASP A 282 -16.78 20.31 19.23
CA ASP A 282 -17.60 21.18 18.39
C ASP A 282 -17.14 21.14 16.92
N PHE A 283 -16.24 20.22 16.57
CA PHE A 283 -15.66 20.11 15.25
C PHE A 283 -16.62 19.44 14.25
N LEU A 284 -16.61 19.92 13.00
CA LEU A 284 -17.38 19.33 11.92
C LEU A 284 -16.63 18.12 11.36
N VAL A 285 -17.17 16.92 11.54
CA VAL A 285 -16.55 15.67 11.08
C VAL A 285 -16.30 15.66 9.55
N GLU A 286 -17.08 16.41 8.77
CA GLU A 286 -16.89 16.60 7.32
C GLU A 286 -15.63 17.39 6.95
N GLU A 287 -15.04 18.14 7.88
CA GLU A 287 -13.82 18.93 7.66
C GLU A 287 -12.56 18.21 8.18
N TYR A 288 -12.71 16.94 8.56
CA TYR A 288 -11.65 16.12 9.15
C TYR A 288 -10.43 15.97 8.24
N SER A 289 -9.23 16.05 8.81
CA SER A 289 -8.00 15.78 8.06
C SER A 289 -6.85 15.35 8.97
N LYS A 290 -6.19 14.22 8.64
CA LYS A 290 -4.97 13.76 9.32
C LYS A 290 -3.75 14.64 9.06
N ALA A 291 -3.81 15.45 8.00
CA ALA A 291 -2.77 16.41 7.67
C ALA A 291 -2.83 17.65 8.59
N ASP A 292 -3.96 17.91 9.25
CA ASP A 292 -4.14 19.04 10.15
C ASP A 292 -4.04 18.63 11.63
N ALA A 293 -2.83 18.70 12.18
CA ALA A 293 -2.57 18.42 13.58
C ALA A 293 -3.23 19.42 14.57
N SER A 294 -3.77 20.55 14.08
CA SER A 294 -4.46 21.52 14.94
C SER A 294 -5.91 21.13 15.24
N THR A 295 -6.52 20.29 14.40
CA THR A 295 -7.91 19.87 14.48
C THR A 295 -8.10 18.35 14.58
N CYS A 296 -7.05 17.58 14.30
CA CYS A 296 -7.05 16.13 14.46
C CYS A 296 -5.87 15.64 15.31
N LEU A 297 -6.18 14.93 16.41
CA LEU A 297 -5.22 14.08 17.11
C LEU A 297 -5.25 12.68 16.48
N ASP A 298 -4.31 12.43 15.57
CA ASP A 298 -4.12 11.13 14.91
C ASP A 298 -3.19 10.20 15.70
N LEU A 299 -3.68 9.03 16.10
CA LEU A 299 -2.90 8.01 16.79
C LEU A 299 -2.39 6.91 15.86
N GLY A 300 -2.49 7.05 14.53
CA GLY A 300 -2.06 6.03 13.56
C GLY A 300 -0.59 5.60 13.65
N GLN A 301 0.27 6.48 14.14
CA GLN A 301 1.69 6.20 14.36
C GLN A 301 2.03 5.95 15.84
N ALA A 302 1.06 6.07 16.75
CA ALA A 302 1.27 5.83 18.17
C ALA A 302 1.48 4.34 18.45
N VAL A 303 2.44 3.99 19.29
CA VAL A 303 2.73 2.59 19.64
C VAL A 303 1.92 2.19 20.86
N TYR A 304 1.09 1.15 20.71
CA TYR A 304 0.30 0.58 21.79
C TYR A 304 1.05 -0.57 22.45
N SER A 305 0.90 -0.70 23.77
CA SER A 305 1.37 -1.90 24.47
C SER A 305 0.49 -3.09 24.10
N LEU A 306 1.05 -4.06 23.37
CA LEU A 306 0.34 -5.22 22.85
C LEU A 306 0.55 -6.45 23.76
N SER A 307 -0.56 -7.12 24.08
CA SER A 307 -0.55 -8.37 24.85
C SER A 307 -1.43 -9.43 24.19
N VAL A 308 -0.92 -10.66 24.11
CA VAL A 308 -1.67 -11.83 23.61
C VAL A 308 -2.41 -12.47 24.79
N LEU A 309 -3.73 -12.59 24.69
CA LEU A 309 -4.58 -13.00 25.80
C LEU A 309 -4.88 -14.50 25.85
N ASP A 310 -4.65 -15.22 24.75
CA ASP A 310 -4.96 -16.64 24.65
C ASP A 310 -3.83 -17.45 24.00
N ARG A 311 -3.77 -18.74 24.33
CA ARG A 311 -2.73 -19.64 23.80
C ARG A 311 -2.82 -19.86 22.29
N LYS A 312 -3.98 -19.63 21.69
CA LYS A 312 -4.19 -19.78 20.25
C LYS A 312 -3.84 -18.50 19.48
N SER A 313 -3.46 -17.43 20.18
CA SER A 313 -3.16 -16.13 19.58
C SER A 313 -4.31 -15.66 18.68
N THR A 314 -5.53 -15.68 19.23
CA THR A 314 -6.75 -15.20 18.57
C THR A 314 -7.38 -14.01 19.30
N GLU A 315 -6.87 -13.65 20.48
CA GLU A 315 -7.29 -12.50 21.25
C GLU A 315 -6.11 -11.64 21.68
N TYR A 316 -6.22 -10.34 21.44
CA TYR A 316 -5.16 -9.36 21.68
C TYR A 316 -5.72 -8.17 22.44
N ARG A 317 -4.94 -7.65 23.39
CA ARG A 317 -5.24 -6.38 24.04
C ARG A 317 -4.11 -5.40 23.79
N LEU A 318 -4.49 -4.23 23.29
CA LEU A 318 -3.61 -3.13 22.99
C LEU A 318 -4.03 -1.93 23.83
N THR A 319 -3.10 -1.32 24.55
CA THR A 319 -3.38 -0.16 25.40
C THR A 319 -2.43 0.99 25.11
N SER A 320 -2.96 2.20 25.07
CA SER A 320 -2.20 3.43 24.90
C SER A 320 -2.88 4.60 25.61
N THR A 321 -2.26 5.76 25.56
CA THR A 321 -2.83 7.04 25.98
C THR A 321 -2.66 8.06 24.87
N THR A 322 -3.60 9.00 24.77
CA THR A 322 -3.44 10.22 23.97
C THR A 322 -2.31 11.11 24.49
N GLY A 323 -1.89 10.92 25.75
CA GLY A 323 -1.11 11.89 26.49
C GLY A 323 -1.90 13.18 26.74
N PRO A 324 -1.36 14.14 27.51
CA PRO A 324 -2.00 15.44 27.68
C PRO A 324 -2.12 16.16 26.34
N SER A 325 -3.35 16.44 25.90
CA SER A 325 -3.65 17.08 24.63
C SER A 325 -4.58 18.27 24.80
N ALA A 326 -4.14 19.43 24.32
CA ALA A 326 -4.94 20.65 24.34
C ALA A 326 -6.17 20.57 23.41
N LEU A 327 -6.10 19.74 22.37
CA LEU A 327 -7.14 19.59 21.35
C LEU A 327 -8.42 18.97 21.92
N ILE A 328 -8.27 17.98 22.80
CA ILE A 328 -9.38 17.35 23.53
C ILE A 328 -9.53 17.91 24.94
N GLY A 329 -8.64 18.83 25.35
CA GLY A 329 -8.65 19.44 26.67
C GLY A 329 -8.36 18.44 27.80
N GLY A 330 -7.47 17.46 27.60
CA GLY A 330 -7.13 16.47 28.63
C GLY A 330 -6.36 15.28 28.10
N GLU A 331 -6.40 14.18 28.86
CA GLU A 331 -5.78 12.89 28.54
C GLU A 331 -6.82 11.76 28.63
N ILE A 332 -6.92 10.99 27.55
CA ILE A 332 -7.74 9.78 27.42
C ILE A 332 -6.84 8.56 27.28
N GLY A 333 -7.09 7.54 28.11
CA GLY A 333 -6.56 6.20 27.95
C GLY A 333 -7.41 5.38 26.97
N ILE A 334 -6.75 4.63 26.09
CA ILE A 334 -7.40 3.76 25.09
C ILE A 334 -7.02 2.31 25.38
N SER A 335 -8.02 1.42 25.38
CA SER A 335 -7.84 -0.02 25.44
C SER A 335 -8.65 -0.68 24.33
N LYS A 336 -7.97 -1.42 23.45
CA LYS A 336 -8.55 -2.19 22.35
C LYS A 336 -8.40 -3.68 22.60
N HIS A 337 -9.50 -4.42 22.54
CA HIS A 337 -9.52 -5.87 22.64
C HIS A 337 -9.98 -6.47 21.31
N PHE A 338 -9.02 -6.95 20.51
CA PHE A 338 -9.32 -7.70 19.30
C PHE A 338 -9.64 -9.15 19.63
N LYS A 339 -10.71 -9.64 19.01
CA LYS A 339 -11.19 -11.02 19.08
C LYS A 339 -11.37 -11.54 17.65
N LEU A 340 -10.38 -12.28 17.18
CA LEU A 340 -10.38 -12.85 15.84
C LEU A 340 -11.22 -14.12 15.84
N ARG A 341 -12.33 -14.09 15.09
CA ARG A 341 -13.25 -15.22 14.89
C ARG A 341 -13.18 -15.67 13.44
N GLN A 342 -13.81 -16.80 13.13
CA GLN A 342 -13.68 -17.46 11.81
C GLN A 342 -13.85 -16.51 10.61
N ASN A 343 -14.88 -15.66 10.64
CA ASN A 343 -15.23 -14.71 9.57
C ASN A 343 -15.35 -13.27 10.08
N THR A 344 -14.94 -12.99 11.32
CA THR A 344 -15.23 -11.69 11.96
C THR A 344 -14.07 -11.25 12.80
N VAL A 345 -13.64 -10.01 12.59
CA VAL A 345 -12.84 -9.27 13.55
C VAL A 345 -13.80 -8.53 14.46
N LEU A 346 -13.81 -8.88 15.75
CA LEU A 346 -14.51 -8.12 16.78
C LEU A 346 -13.48 -7.26 17.51
N LEU A 347 -13.82 -6.01 17.75
CA LEU A 347 -12.99 -5.03 18.45
C LEU A 347 -13.84 -4.38 19.55
N ASP A 348 -13.47 -4.63 20.80
CA ASP A 348 -14.03 -3.88 21.93
C ASP A 348 -13.07 -2.72 22.25
N ILE A 349 -13.56 -1.48 22.20
CA ILE A 349 -12.82 -0.26 22.54
C ILE A 349 -13.32 0.23 23.89
N THR A 350 -12.40 0.54 24.80
CA THR A 350 -12.67 1.26 26.04
C THR A 350 -11.85 2.54 26.06
N LEU A 351 -12.53 3.67 26.24
CA LEU A 351 -11.94 4.98 26.46
C LEU A 351 -12.12 5.36 27.92
N THR A 352 -11.06 5.82 28.57
CA THR A 352 -11.07 6.22 29.98
C THR A 352 -10.54 7.64 30.12
N ASN A 353 -11.28 8.53 30.76
CA ASN A 353 -10.76 9.85 31.10
C ASN A 353 -9.74 9.74 32.24
N LEU A 354 -8.48 10.07 31.96
CA LEU A 354 -7.36 10.02 32.91
C LEU A 354 -7.08 11.37 33.59
N SER A 355 -7.86 12.39 33.25
CA SER A 355 -7.72 13.75 33.78
C SER A 355 -8.56 13.94 35.05
N ASP A 356 -8.27 15.01 35.79
CA ASP A 356 -8.98 15.42 37.01
C ASP A 356 -10.24 16.28 36.73
N HIS A 357 -10.59 16.46 35.46
CA HIS A 357 -11.73 17.23 34.98
C HIS A 357 -12.40 16.50 33.82
N GLU A 358 -13.59 16.97 33.46
CA GLU A 358 -14.40 16.43 32.38
C GLU A 358 -13.77 16.67 31.01
N ILE A 359 -13.88 15.68 30.12
CA ILE A 359 -13.41 15.76 28.73
C ILE A 359 -14.61 15.60 27.79
N SER A 360 -14.70 16.48 26.80
CA SER A 360 -15.65 16.38 25.68
C SER A 360 -14.90 16.43 24.36
N CYS A 361 -15.08 15.43 23.51
CA CYS A 361 -14.45 15.35 22.19
C CYS A 361 -15.21 14.38 21.27
N ILE A 362 -14.78 14.27 20.03
CA ILE A 362 -15.29 13.26 19.09
C ILE A 362 -14.22 12.19 18.94
N TYR A 363 -14.57 10.94 19.22
CA TYR A 363 -13.72 9.78 18.93
C TYR A 363 -14.08 9.21 17.56
N GLY A 364 -13.09 9.05 16.69
CA GLY A 364 -13.21 8.40 15.39
C GLY A 364 -12.38 7.11 15.32
N CYS A 365 -12.94 6.09 14.68
CA CYS A 365 -12.25 4.85 14.37
C CYS A 365 -12.23 4.66 12.84
N GLU A 366 -11.05 4.79 12.25
CA GLU A 366 -10.84 4.64 10.81
C GLU A 366 -10.70 3.18 10.39
N ILE A 367 -11.36 2.82 9.31
CA ILE A 367 -11.47 1.47 8.77
C ILE A 367 -11.25 1.57 7.24
N PRO A 368 -10.05 1.92 6.78
CA PRO A 368 -9.73 1.96 5.35
C PRO A 368 -9.77 0.54 4.77
N LEU A 369 -10.60 0.32 3.75
CA LEU A 369 -10.79 -0.98 3.10
C LEU A 369 -10.57 -0.87 1.60
N SER A 370 -9.66 -1.67 1.07
CA SER A 370 -9.39 -1.77 -0.36
C SER A 370 -10.33 -2.79 -1.01
N VAL A 371 -11.60 -2.40 -1.16
CA VAL A 371 -12.67 -3.20 -1.79
C VAL A 371 -12.52 -3.19 -3.32
N ALA A 372 -12.60 -4.36 -3.98
CA ALA A 372 -12.68 -4.41 -5.43
C ALA A 372 -14.11 -4.08 -5.89
N SER A 373 -14.26 -3.15 -6.82
CA SER A 373 -15.55 -2.85 -7.43
C SER A 373 -15.44 -2.71 -8.94
N ASN A 374 -16.52 -3.04 -9.64
CA ASN A 374 -16.68 -2.79 -11.08
C ASN A 374 -17.26 -1.39 -11.37
N ARG A 375 -17.50 -0.60 -10.32
CA ARG A 375 -18.06 0.75 -10.38
C ARG A 375 -16.96 1.77 -10.08
N ASP A 376 -17.20 3.01 -10.51
CA ASP A 376 -16.28 4.12 -10.24
C ASP A 376 -16.18 4.47 -8.75
N ALA A 377 -17.27 4.22 -8.00
CA ALA A 377 -17.35 4.46 -6.56
C ALA A 377 -17.77 3.19 -5.81
N VAL A 378 -17.25 3.02 -4.60
CA VAL A 378 -17.60 1.88 -3.73
C VAL A 378 -18.92 2.18 -3.02
N GLY A 379 -19.97 1.51 -3.46
CA GLY A 379 -21.29 1.57 -2.86
C GLY A 379 -21.42 0.69 -1.62
N PHE A 380 -22.34 1.05 -0.73
CA PHE A 380 -22.71 0.25 0.44
C PHE A 380 -24.22 0.31 0.72
N ILE A 381 -24.69 -0.65 1.50
CA ILE A 381 -26.06 -0.72 1.98
C ILE A 381 -26.07 -0.45 3.49
N GLN A 382 -26.76 0.58 3.93
CA GLN A 382 -27.13 0.77 5.33
C GLN A 382 -28.22 -0.25 5.71
N LEU A 383 -27.93 -1.04 6.74
CA LEU A 383 -28.81 -2.09 7.24
C LEU A 383 -29.62 -1.57 8.43
N GLU A 384 -30.87 -1.16 8.19
CA GLU A 384 -31.83 -0.81 9.24
C GLU A 384 -32.91 -1.89 9.39
N ASN A 385 -33.50 -2.01 10.58
CA ASN A 385 -34.46 -3.08 10.94
C ASN A 385 -35.67 -3.25 9.99
N LYS A 386 -35.97 -2.26 9.14
CA LYS A 386 -37.15 -2.27 8.25
C LYS A 386 -36.86 -1.95 6.79
N LYS A 387 -35.70 -1.35 6.47
CA LYS A 387 -35.34 -0.93 5.10
C LYS A 387 -33.83 -0.99 4.93
N ASN A 388 -33.41 -1.45 3.75
CA ASN A 388 -32.04 -1.34 3.29
C ASN A 388 -31.95 -0.08 2.43
N ILE A 389 -31.02 0.82 2.76
CA ILE A 389 -30.80 2.06 1.99
C ILE A 389 -29.45 1.90 1.29
N ALA A 390 -29.43 2.03 -0.04
CA ALA A 390 -28.21 1.96 -0.82
C ALA A 390 -27.60 3.36 -0.99
N HIS A 391 -26.29 3.44 -0.84
CA HIS A 391 -25.50 4.65 -1.04
C HIS A 391 -24.37 4.33 -2.02
N ASP A 392 -24.27 5.10 -3.10
CA ASP A 392 -23.29 4.91 -4.17
C ASP A 392 -22.38 6.13 -4.37
N ALA A 393 -22.45 7.12 -3.47
CA ALA A 393 -21.62 8.33 -3.55
C ALA A 393 -20.17 8.01 -3.19
N ALA A 394 -19.22 8.60 -3.93
CA ALA A 394 -17.78 8.49 -3.66
C ALA A 394 -17.42 9.06 -2.28
N GLU A 395 -18.19 10.02 -1.81
CA GLU A 395 -18.05 10.68 -0.53
C GLU A 395 -19.44 10.87 0.09
N ILE A 396 -19.60 10.53 1.37
CA ILE A 396 -20.86 10.72 2.10
C ILE A 396 -20.64 10.70 3.61
N MET A 397 -21.36 11.55 4.32
CA MET A 397 -21.55 11.45 5.76
C MET A 397 -23.00 11.05 6.08
N ILE A 398 -23.16 10.11 7.02
CA ILE A 398 -24.48 9.64 7.46
C ILE A 398 -24.50 9.53 8.97
N ASP A 399 -25.45 10.20 9.61
CA ASP A 399 -25.65 10.10 11.04
C ASP A 399 -26.43 8.85 11.44
N ASN A 400 -26.25 8.48 12.72
CA ASN A 400 -27.09 7.49 13.40
C ASN A 400 -27.09 6.11 12.70
N VAL A 401 -25.96 5.70 12.16
CA VAL A 401 -25.74 4.40 11.50
C VAL A 401 -25.50 3.31 12.53
N LYS A 402 -26.04 2.11 12.31
CA LYS A 402 -25.75 0.93 13.14
C LYS A 402 -24.91 -0.12 12.41
N SER A 403 -25.20 -0.34 11.13
CA SER A 403 -24.52 -1.34 10.34
C SER A 403 -24.56 -0.98 8.86
N ILE A 404 -23.46 -1.25 8.18
CA ILE A 404 -23.32 -1.12 6.74
C ILE A 404 -22.80 -2.41 6.14
N ARG A 405 -23.15 -2.65 4.88
CA ARG A 405 -22.64 -3.77 4.09
C ARG A 405 -22.12 -3.29 2.75
N MET A 406 -20.87 -3.63 2.47
CA MET A 406 -20.21 -3.41 1.18
C MET A 406 -20.15 -4.72 0.41
N TYR A 407 -20.09 -4.63 -0.90
CA TYR A 407 -19.91 -5.79 -1.77
C TYR A 407 -18.63 -5.65 -2.57
N ASP A 408 -17.84 -6.71 -2.53
CA ASP A 408 -16.76 -6.95 -3.46
C ASP A 408 -17.33 -7.82 -4.58
N GLU A 409 -17.77 -7.17 -5.67
CA GLU A 409 -18.41 -7.88 -6.77
C GLU A 409 -17.47 -8.86 -7.49
N PRO A 410 -16.21 -8.48 -7.81
CA PRO A 410 -15.27 -9.39 -8.47
C PRO A 410 -14.99 -10.68 -7.69
N ASN A 411 -14.88 -10.60 -6.36
CA ASN A 411 -14.59 -11.77 -5.53
C ASN A 411 -15.84 -12.48 -4.99
N SER A 412 -17.05 -11.96 -5.26
CA SER A 412 -18.30 -12.47 -4.69
C SER A 412 -18.26 -12.53 -3.15
N THR A 413 -17.73 -11.48 -2.54
CA THR A 413 -17.57 -11.35 -1.09
C THR A 413 -18.39 -10.16 -0.58
N SER A 414 -18.88 -10.24 0.65
CA SER A 414 -19.50 -9.12 1.35
C SER A 414 -18.76 -8.82 2.63
N LEU A 415 -18.63 -7.53 2.92
CA LEU A 415 -18.06 -7.02 4.16
C LEU A 415 -19.18 -6.32 4.91
N THR A 416 -19.42 -6.70 6.16
CA THR A 416 -20.44 -6.08 7.02
C THR A 416 -19.75 -5.48 8.24
N LEU A 417 -19.83 -4.17 8.37
CA LEU A 417 -19.43 -3.44 9.57
C LEU A 417 -20.68 -3.25 10.44
N VAL A 418 -20.57 -3.57 11.73
CA VAL A 418 -21.64 -3.39 12.71
C VAL A 418 -21.06 -2.82 13.99
N SER A 419 -21.83 -1.97 14.67
CA SER A 419 -21.53 -1.52 16.02
C SER A 419 -22.67 -1.84 16.98
N ASP A 420 -22.33 -2.01 18.26
CA ASP A 420 -23.31 -2.09 19.35
C ASP A 420 -24.01 -0.75 19.59
N THR A 421 -23.30 0.35 19.34
CA THR A 421 -23.75 1.74 19.51
C THR A 421 -23.87 2.41 18.15
N ARG A 422 -24.88 3.27 17.97
CA ARG A 422 -25.02 4.02 16.70
C ARG A 422 -23.90 5.05 16.58
N PHE A 423 -23.41 5.27 15.36
CA PHE A 423 -22.29 6.15 15.04
C PHE A 423 -22.63 7.07 13.87
N THR A 424 -21.87 8.15 13.72
CA THR A 424 -21.81 8.91 12.47
C THR A 424 -20.77 8.25 11.57
N LEU A 425 -21.16 7.94 10.34
CA LEU A 425 -20.29 7.35 9.34
C LEU A 425 -19.78 8.44 8.41
N LEU A 426 -18.48 8.60 8.31
CA LEU A 426 -17.83 9.28 7.20
C LEU A 426 -17.31 8.23 6.22
N LYS A 427 -17.57 8.42 4.92
CA LYS A 427 -17.06 7.56 3.85
C LYS A 427 -16.43 8.41 2.75
N GLU A 428 -15.24 8.03 2.28
CA GLU A 428 -14.59 8.64 1.11
C GLU A 428 -13.77 7.62 0.30
N ASP A 429 -13.89 7.64 -1.03
CA ASP A 429 -13.09 6.82 -1.94
C ASP A 429 -11.76 7.51 -2.26
N TYR A 430 -10.68 6.97 -1.73
CA TYR A 430 -9.34 7.47 -1.98
C TYR A 430 -8.82 7.01 -3.34
N THR A 431 -8.48 7.99 -4.16
CA THR A 431 -8.10 7.83 -5.57
C THR A 431 -6.91 8.73 -5.89
N ILE A 432 -6.08 8.29 -6.84
CA ILE A 432 -4.89 9.01 -7.28
C ILE A 432 -5.03 9.34 -8.77
N GLU A 433 -4.90 10.61 -9.10
CA GLU A 433 -4.86 11.10 -10.47
C GLU A 433 -3.42 11.06 -11.00
N ILE A 434 -3.22 10.46 -12.18
CA ILE A 434 -1.92 10.31 -12.82
C ILE A 434 -2.05 10.13 -14.33
N SER A 435 -1.10 10.66 -15.10
CA SER A 435 -0.99 10.40 -16.53
C SER A 435 -0.26 9.08 -16.78
N THR A 436 -0.88 8.21 -17.57
CA THR A 436 -0.34 6.89 -17.95
C THR A 436 -0.21 6.78 -19.47
N LEU A 437 0.26 5.62 -19.94
CA LEU A 437 0.22 5.24 -21.36
C LEU A 437 -1.19 5.37 -21.98
N LEU A 438 -2.25 5.15 -21.19
CA LEU A 438 -3.65 5.20 -21.64
C LEU A 438 -4.27 6.59 -21.55
N GLY A 439 -3.50 7.60 -21.12
CA GLY A 439 -3.98 8.95 -20.83
C GLY A 439 -4.11 9.23 -19.34
N ASP A 440 -4.86 10.26 -18.98
CA ASP A 440 -5.07 10.61 -17.58
C ASP A 440 -6.06 9.63 -16.94
N GLU A 441 -5.62 8.95 -15.87
CA GLU A 441 -6.40 7.98 -15.12
C GLU A 441 -6.62 8.45 -13.67
N ARG A 442 -7.73 8.01 -13.08
CA ARG A 442 -8.02 8.13 -11.65
C ARG A 442 -8.04 6.73 -11.03
N LEU A 443 -6.97 6.38 -10.32
CA LEU A 443 -6.73 5.04 -9.80
C LEU A 443 -7.21 4.91 -8.36
N TYR A 444 -8.25 4.10 -8.13
CA TYR A 444 -8.74 3.75 -6.80
C TYR A 444 -7.73 2.94 -5.99
N GLN A 445 -7.54 3.32 -4.72
CA GLN A 445 -6.66 2.60 -3.80
C GLN A 445 -7.44 1.92 -2.68
N HIS A 446 -8.32 2.68 -2.01
CA HIS A 446 -9.14 2.19 -0.91
C HIS A 446 -10.32 3.13 -0.63
N THR A 447 -11.27 2.65 0.18
CA THR A 447 -12.36 3.45 0.73
C THR A 447 -12.10 3.65 2.21
N LEU A 448 -12.04 4.90 2.67
CA LEU A 448 -12.08 5.21 4.10
C LEU A 448 -13.52 5.06 4.59
N PHE A 449 -13.71 4.24 5.63
CA PHE A 449 -14.90 4.31 6.47
C PHE A 449 -14.45 4.75 7.86
N MET A 450 -14.98 5.84 8.39
CA MET A 450 -14.73 6.26 9.76
C MET A 450 -16.04 6.23 10.54
N ALA A 451 -16.08 5.41 11.59
CA ALA A 451 -17.16 5.44 12.56
C ALA A 451 -16.79 6.41 13.68
N SER A 452 -17.62 7.41 13.93
CA SER A 452 -17.37 8.43 14.96
C SER A 452 -18.50 8.54 15.99
N TRP A 453 -18.10 8.90 17.22
CA TRP A 453 -18.98 9.11 18.35
C TRP A 453 -18.60 10.37 19.10
N PRO A 454 -19.54 11.28 19.38
CA PRO A 454 -19.32 12.30 20.40
C PRO A 454 -19.21 11.60 21.76
N ILE A 455 -18.19 11.96 22.53
CA ILE A 455 -17.95 11.45 23.87
C ILE A 455 -17.87 12.59 24.87
N HIS A 456 -18.36 12.29 26.06
CA HIS A 456 -18.36 13.16 27.22
C HIS A 456 -18.08 12.26 28.41
N LEU A 457 -16.99 12.52 29.11
CA LEU A 457 -16.46 11.63 30.15
C LEU A 457 -16.14 12.45 31.41
N GLU A 458 -16.78 12.12 32.52
CA GLU A 458 -16.38 12.59 33.84
C GLU A 458 -14.98 12.03 34.21
N CYS A 459 -14.35 12.62 35.23
CA CYS A 459 -13.05 12.15 35.74
C CYS A 459 -13.11 10.65 36.10
N GLY A 460 -12.28 9.84 35.44
CA GLY A 460 -12.23 8.39 35.63
C GLY A 460 -13.37 7.60 34.99
N GLU A 461 -14.29 8.25 34.27
CA GLU A 461 -15.38 7.57 33.57
C GLU A 461 -14.84 6.76 32.37
N GLU A 462 -15.49 5.62 32.11
CA GLU A 462 -15.21 4.77 30.95
C GLU A 462 -16.39 4.79 29.96
N ARG A 463 -16.06 4.88 28.66
CA ARG A 463 -17.00 4.62 27.57
C ARG A 463 -16.54 3.44 26.74
N LYS A 464 -17.49 2.57 26.37
CA LYS A 464 -17.23 1.31 25.67
C LYS A 464 -17.98 1.26 24.34
N PHE A 465 -17.31 0.76 23.32
CA PHE A 465 -17.85 0.53 21.99
C PHE A 465 -17.43 -0.85 21.52
N THR A 466 -18.30 -1.51 20.77
CA THR A 466 -17.97 -2.77 20.09
C THR A 466 -18.15 -2.57 18.60
N LEU A 467 -17.12 -2.92 17.83
CA LEU A 467 -17.17 -2.99 16.37
C LEU A 467 -16.99 -4.44 15.91
N GLY A 468 -17.75 -4.83 14.90
CA GLY A 468 -17.61 -6.12 14.24
C GLY A 468 -17.47 -5.92 12.74
N LEU A 469 -16.35 -6.35 12.17
CA LEU A 469 -16.14 -6.43 10.73
C LEU A 469 -16.21 -7.89 10.31
N ARG A 470 -17.31 -8.27 9.66
CA ARG A 470 -17.54 -9.61 9.14
C ARG A 470 -17.26 -9.67 7.65
N VAL A 471 -16.54 -10.69 7.22
CA VAL A 471 -16.26 -10.96 5.80
C VAL A 471 -16.81 -12.34 5.44
N GLU A 472 -17.66 -12.41 4.42
CA GLU A 472 -18.30 -13.65 4.01
C GLU A 472 -18.55 -13.72 2.52
N ARG A 473 -18.49 -14.93 1.99
CA ARG A 473 -18.91 -15.22 0.61
C ARG A 473 -20.39 -14.91 0.44
N LYS A 474 -20.73 -14.25 -0.66
CA LYS A 474 -22.10 -13.93 -1.07
C LYS A 474 -22.86 -15.17 -1.52
#